data_AF-G9KGF6-F1
#
_entry.id   AF-G9KGF6-F1
#
_cell.length_a   1.000
_cell.length_b   1.000
_cell.length_c   1.000
_cell.angle_alpha   90.00
_cell.angle_beta   90.00
_cell.angle_gamma   90.00
#
_symmetry.space_group_name_H-M   'P 1'
#
loop_
_entity.id
_entity.type
_entity.pdbx_description
1 polymer ?
#
loop_
_entity_poly.entity_id
_entity_poly.type
_entity_poly.pdbx_seq_one_letter_code
_entity_poly.pdbx_strand_id
1 'polypeptide(L)'
;KDVFDEKGNFLVPPEKSINKIGHALHAYDPVFRSVTHSPKVQALAKSLGLQMPVIVQSMYIFKQPHFGGEVDPHQDSTFLHTEPLGRLL
;
A
#
# COMPACT_ATOMS: atom_id res chain seq x y z
N LYS A 1 -11.36 -13.53 3.08
CA LYS A 1 -12.15 -14.65 3.64
C LYS A 1 -13.57 -14.63 3.07
N ASP A 2 -14.16 -13.46 2.88
CA ASP A 2 -15.60 -13.32 2.55
C ASP A 2 -15.92 -13.34 1.05
N VAL A 3 -14.92 -13.64 0.20
CA VAL A 3 -15.06 -13.70 -1.26
C VAL A 3 -14.81 -15.10 -1.83
N PHE A 4 -14.57 -16.09 -0.98
CA PHE A 4 -14.37 -17.49 -1.35
C PHE A 4 -15.38 -18.40 -0.66
N ASP A 5 -15.87 -19.42 -1.36
CA ASP A 5 -16.66 -20.50 -0.75
C ASP A 5 -15.75 -21.47 0.04
N GLU A 6 -16.36 -22.46 0.71
CA GLU A 6 -15.62 -23.48 1.49
C GLU A 6 -14.67 -24.34 0.63
N LYS A 7 -14.86 -24.36 -0.69
CA LYS A 7 -14.02 -25.08 -1.65
C LYS A 7 -12.94 -24.19 -2.27
N GLY A 8 -12.89 -22.91 -1.92
CA GLY A 8 -11.94 -21.93 -2.44
C GLY A 8 -12.33 -21.30 -3.78
N ASN A 9 -13.56 -21.47 -4.26
CA ASN A 9 -14.03 -20.80 -5.47
C ASN A 9 -14.48 -19.37 -5.14
N PHE A 10 -14.34 -18.47 -6.10
CA PHE A 10 -14.82 -17.09 -5.97
C PHE A 10 -16.35 -17.04 -5.85
N LEU A 11 -16.85 -16.33 -4.82
CA LEU A 11 -18.28 -16.05 -4.62
C LEU A 11 -18.78 -14.90 -5.51
N VAL A 12 -17.89 -14.00 -5.90
CA VAL A 12 -18.14 -12.88 -6.82
C VAL A 12 -16.97 -12.77 -7.81
N PRO A 13 -17.12 -12.14 -8.98
CA PRO A 13 -16.07 -12.09 -10.00
C PRO A 13 -14.70 -11.65 -9.42
N PRO A 14 -13.57 -12.25 -9.85
CA PRO A 14 -12.25 -11.97 -9.28
C PRO A 14 -11.86 -10.49 -9.28
N GLU A 15 -12.19 -9.77 -10.36
CA GLU A 15 -11.95 -8.33 -10.51
C GLU A 15 -12.73 -7.47 -9.52
N LYS A 16 -13.83 -7.99 -8.96
CA LYS A 16 -14.61 -7.37 -7.86
C LYS A 16 -14.19 -7.87 -6.48
N SER A 17 -13.29 -8.86 -6.42
CA SER A 17 -12.83 -9.50 -5.18
C SER A 17 -11.45 -9.01 -4.74
N ILE A 18 -10.79 -8.16 -5.53
CA ILE A 18 -9.46 -7.63 -5.20
C ILE A 18 -9.55 -6.78 -3.93
N ASN A 19 -8.75 -7.13 -2.92
CA ASN A 19 -8.60 -6.32 -1.71
C ASN A 19 -7.46 -5.30 -1.83
N LYS A 20 -6.32 -5.70 -2.43
CA LYS A 20 -5.19 -4.81 -2.66
C LYS A 20 -4.37 -5.21 -3.88
N ILE A 21 -3.68 -4.24 -4.46
CA ILE A 21 -2.61 -4.45 -5.45
C ILE A 21 -1.33 -3.81 -4.90
N GLY A 22 -0.22 -4.51 -5.01
CA GLY A 22 1.07 -4.08 -4.50
C GLY A 22 2.20 -5.01 -4.98
N HIS A 23 3.47 -4.73 -4.68
CA HIS A 23 3.94 -3.70 -3.75
C HIS A 23 4.82 -2.62 -4.40
N ALA A 24 4.86 -2.57 -5.74
CA ALA A 24 5.76 -1.71 -6.52
C ALA A 24 5.06 -0.88 -7.61
N LEU A 25 3.79 -0.51 -7.39
CA LEU A 25 3.07 0.43 -8.27
C LEU A 25 3.86 1.75 -8.48
N HIS A 26 4.49 2.27 -7.42
CA HIS A 26 5.32 3.48 -7.50
C HIS A 26 6.51 3.38 -8.46
N ALA A 27 6.94 2.17 -8.81
CA ALA A 27 8.09 1.94 -9.69
C ALA A 27 7.67 1.58 -11.11
N TYR A 28 6.68 0.69 -11.25
CA TYR A 28 6.35 0.05 -12.52
C TYR A 28 5.10 0.60 -13.22
N ASP A 29 4.18 1.23 -12.49
CA ASP A 29 3.04 1.89 -13.12
C ASP A 29 3.35 3.38 -13.36
N PRO A 30 3.25 3.88 -14.60
CA PRO A 30 3.62 5.26 -14.92
C PRO A 30 2.75 6.30 -14.21
N VAL A 31 1.48 6.02 -13.95
CA VAL A 31 0.56 6.94 -13.27
C VAL A 31 0.92 7.02 -11.79
N PHE A 32 1.04 5.89 -11.11
CA PHE A 32 1.42 5.86 -9.70
C PHE A 32 2.83 6.39 -9.49
N ARG A 33 3.78 6.06 -10.36
CA ARG A 33 5.14 6.62 -10.33
C ARG A 33 5.11 8.14 -10.44
N SER A 34 4.33 8.70 -11.37
CA SER A 34 4.21 10.15 -11.54
C SER A 34 3.63 10.83 -10.28
N VAL A 35 2.60 10.26 -9.67
CA VAL A 35 1.99 10.77 -8.44
C VAL A 35 2.96 10.69 -7.26
N THR A 36 3.57 9.52 -7.03
CA THR A 36 4.51 9.27 -5.93
C THR A 36 5.72 10.20 -5.99
N HIS A 37 6.27 10.46 -7.18
CA HIS A 37 7.43 11.33 -7.35
C HIS A 37 7.07 12.78 -7.72
N SER A 38 5.80 13.18 -7.58
CA SER A 38 5.36 14.52 -7.95
C SER A 38 6.08 15.63 -7.14
N PRO A 39 6.24 16.85 -7.70
CA PRO A 39 6.86 17.96 -6.96
C PRO A 39 6.21 18.26 -5.61
N LYS A 40 4.90 18.01 -5.47
CA LYS A 40 4.16 18.18 -4.21
C LYS A 40 4.63 17.21 -3.13
N VAL A 41 4.78 15.92 -3.47
CA VAL A 41 5.26 14.89 -2.53
C VAL A 41 6.73 15.16 -2.16
N GLN A 42 7.56 15.52 -3.14
CA GLN A 42 8.96 15.87 -2.87
C GLN A 42 9.10 17.10 -1.96
N ALA A 43 8.28 18.14 -2.16
CA ALA A 43 8.27 19.31 -1.30
C ALA A 43 7.85 18.96 0.14
N LEU A 44 6.83 18.11 0.29
CA LEU A 44 6.39 17.62 1.60
C LEU A 44 7.50 16.83 2.30
N ALA A 45 8.15 15.89 1.61
CA ALA A 45 9.26 15.10 2.15
C ALA A 45 10.41 16.00 2.65
N LYS A 46 10.74 17.07 1.90
CA LYS A 46 11.73 18.08 2.32
C LYS A 46 11.28 18.85 3.55
N SER A 47 10.00 19.27 3.62
CA SER A 47 9.48 20.00 4.80
C SER A 47 9.45 19.15 6.08
N LEU A 48 9.35 17.83 5.96
CA LEU A 48 9.42 16.89 7.07
C LEU A 48 10.87 16.57 7.48
N GLY A 49 11.88 17.11 6.78
CA GLY A 49 13.29 16.93 7.11
C GLY A 49 13.86 15.56 6.71
N LEU A 50 13.21 14.82 5.79
CA LEU A 50 13.74 13.55 5.30
C LEU A 50 15.01 13.82 4.47
N GLN A 51 16.12 13.15 4.84
CA GLN A 51 17.43 13.39 4.23
C GLN A 51 17.64 12.55 2.96
N MET A 52 17.49 11.24 3.06
CA MET A 52 17.57 10.29 1.94
C MET A 52 16.28 9.48 1.84
N PRO A 53 15.12 10.11 1.56
CA PRO A 53 13.86 9.39 1.49
C PRO A 53 13.87 8.38 0.34
N VAL A 54 13.58 7.12 0.68
CA VAL A 54 13.36 6.03 -0.29
C VAL A 54 11.93 5.51 -0.16
N ILE A 55 11.36 5.03 -1.27
CA ILE A 55 10.04 4.40 -1.27
C ILE A 55 10.21 2.90 -1.10
N VAL A 56 9.89 2.37 0.08
CA VAL A 56 10.06 0.95 0.40
C VAL A 56 8.90 0.07 -0.08
N GLN A 57 7.72 0.67 -0.30
CA GLN A 57 6.52 -0.06 -0.65
C GLN A 57 5.45 0.90 -1.20
N SER A 58 4.56 0.40 -2.06
CA SER A 58 3.31 1.08 -2.45
C SER A 58 2.19 0.08 -2.62
N MET A 59 0.98 0.42 -2.17
CA MET A 59 -0.22 -0.40 -2.35
C MET A 59 -1.38 0.47 -2.84
N TYR A 60 -2.29 -0.15 -3.59
CA TYR A 60 -3.63 0.37 -3.81
C TYR A 60 -4.61 -0.52 -3.06
N ILE A 61 -5.35 0.04 -2.10
CA ILE A 61 -6.27 -0.70 -1.22
C ILE A 61 -7.70 -0.47 -1.72
N PHE A 62 -8.35 -1.55 -2.13
CA PHE A 62 -9.75 -1.57 -2.50
C PHE A 62 -10.59 -1.86 -1.24
N LYS A 63 -11.40 -0.90 -0.84
CA LYS A 63 -12.50 -1.11 0.11
C LYS A 63 -13.76 -1.38 -0.69
N GLN A 64 -13.87 -2.62 -1.18
CA GLN A 64 -15.03 -3.04 -1.97
C GLN A 64 -16.33 -2.77 -1.19
N PRO A 65 -17.40 -2.32 -1.86
CA PRO A 65 -18.70 -2.14 -1.21
C PRO A 65 -19.17 -3.44 -0.53
N HIS A 66 -19.81 -3.31 0.63
CA HIS A 66 -20.41 -4.39 1.43
C HIS A 66 -19.44 -5.39 2.09
N PHE A 67 -18.35 -5.78 1.44
CA PHE A 67 -17.44 -6.84 1.92
C PHE A 67 -15.95 -6.46 1.94
N GLY A 68 -15.64 -5.16 1.79
CA GLY A 68 -14.27 -4.66 1.90
C GLY A 68 -13.69 -4.94 3.28
N GLY A 69 -12.85 -5.97 3.39
CA GLY A 69 -12.32 -6.47 4.65
C GLY A 69 -11.67 -5.41 5.53
N GLU A 70 -11.88 -5.50 6.84
CA GLU A 70 -11.36 -4.61 7.87
C GLU A 70 -9.82 -4.56 7.89
N VAL A 71 -9.29 -3.47 8.45
CA VAL A 71 -7.87 -3.35 8.80
C VAL A 71 -7.82 -3.15 10.30
N ASP A 72 -7.46 -4.21 11.03
CA ASP A 72 -7.36 -4.16 12.49
C ASP A 72 -6.25 -3.17 12.93
N PRO A 73 -6.33 -2.61 14.15
CA PRO A 73 -5.27 -1.77 14.70
C PRO A 73 -3.90 -2.46 14.64
N HIS A 74 -2.93 -1.79 14.04
CA HIS A 74 -1.54 -2.28 13.91
C HIS A 74 -0.56 -1.11 13.78
N GLN A 75 0.74 -1.42 13.77
CA GLN A 75 1.82 -0.48 13.50
C GLN A 75 2.60 -0.92 12.27
N ASP A 76 2.84 -0.01 11.32
CA ASP A 76 3.59 -0.33 10.09
C ASP A 76 5.00 -0.84 10.39
N SER A 77 5.63 -0.35 11.47
CA SER A 77 6.96 -0.77 11.89
C SER A 77 7.07 -2.23 12.32
N THR A 78 5.95 -2.90 12.60
CA THR A 78 5.92 -4.36 12.81
C THR A 78 6.25 -5.11 11.51
N PHE A 79 5.93 -4.53 10.35
CA PHE A 79 6.12 -5.14 9.03
C PHE A 79 7.30 -4.52 8.26
N LEU A 80 7.55 -3.22 8.46
CA LEU A 80 8.64 -2.45 7.87
C LEU A 80 9.62 -2.01 8.96
N HIS A 81 10.28 -2.99 9.57
CA HIS A 81 11.20 -2.77 10.67
C HIS A 81 12.48 -2.05 10.21
N THR A 82 12.99 -1.15 11.06
CA THR A 82 14.29 -0.48 10.88
C THR A 82 15.04 -0.41 12.20
N GLU A 83 16.37 -0.32 12.14
CA GLU A 83 17.20 -0.04 13.30
C GLU A 83 18.07 1.21 13.03
N PRO A 84 17.88 2.32 13.77
CA PRO A 84 16.84 2.56 14.79
C PRO A 84 15.43 2.69 14.18
N LEU A 85 14.40 2.54 15.02
CA LEU A 85 13.01 2.64 14.60
C LEU A 85 12.71 3.98 13.91
N GLY A 86 12.12 3.93 12.71
CA GLY A 86 11.72 5.11 11.95
C GLY A 86 12.85 5.79 11.16
N ARG A 87 14.05 5.18 11.09
CA ARG A 87 15.13 5.62 10.19
C ARG A 87 15.49 4.52 9.21
N LEU A 88 15.28 4.79 7.93
CA LEU A 88 15.97 4.11 6.85
C LEU A 88 17.35 4.77 6.74
N LEU A 89 18.43 3.98 6.74
CA LEU A 89 19.83 4.43 6.81
C LEU A 89 20.14 5.59 5.86
#